data_AF-V5NP18-F1
#
_entry.id   AF-V5NP18-F1
#
_cell.length_a   1.000
_cell.length_b   1.000
_cell.length_c   1.000
_cell.angle_alpha   90.00
_cell.angle_beta   90.00
_cell.angle_gamma   90.00
#
_symmetry.space_group_name_H-M   'P 1'
#
loop_
_entity.id
_entity.type
_entity.pdbx_description
1 polymer ?
#
loop_
_entity_poly.entity_id
_entity_poly.type
_entity_poly.pdbx_seq_one_letter_code
_entity_poly.pdbx_strand_id
1 'polypeptide(L)'
;MNYPNLPNSALEITNQPEVKEITNELLKQLQSALNSNSLFTEQVELSLKGIVRILEVLLSLDFFKNANEIDSSLRNSIEWLTNAGDSLKTKMKEYEGFFSDFNTSMKANEQEVTNILNANTENIKSEIKKLENQLIETTTRLLTSYQIFLNQARDTANNQITENKTQAITNINQAKESATTQINTNKTQAITNINEAKTTANNEITANKTESLEAIKTEKKQATSEIIEAKKRSLSKH
;
A
#
# COMPACT_ATOMS: atom_id res chain seq x y z
N MET A 1 28.48 -10.74 26.82
CA MET A 1 29.69 -9.94 27.10
C MET A 1 30.24 -10.21 28.49
N ASN A 2 31.51 -10.59 28.58
CA ASN A 2 32.17 -10.96 29.83
C ASN A 2 33.52 -10.25 29.92
N TYR A 3 33.77 -9.49 30.98
CA TYR A 3 34.99 -8.68 31.12
C TYR A 3 35.87 -9.20 32.25
N PRO A 4 37.20 -9.21 32.10
CA PRO A 4 38.08 -9.54 33.21
C PRO A 4 37.99 -8.48 34.30
N ASN A 5 38.17 -8.91 35.55
CA ASN A 5 38.24 -8.00 36.69
C ASN A 5 39.55 -7.22 36.66
N LEU A 6 39.48 -5.93 37.01
CA LEU A 6 40.66 -5.08 37.09
C LEU A 6 41.60 -5.58 38.21
N PRO A 7 42.93 -5.66 37.97
CA PRO A 7 43.90 -5.95 39.03
C PRO A 7 43.83 -4.91 40.15
N ASN A 8 44.13 -5.33 41.38
CA ASN A 8 44.23 -4.42 42.52
C ASN A 8 45.38 -3.42 42.28
N SER A 9 45.11 -2.12 42.42
CA SER A 9 46.06 -1.03 42.17
C SER A 9 47.06 -0.80 43.31
N ALA A 10 46.86 -1.40 44.49
CA ALA A 10 47.75 -1.25 45.62
C ALA A 10 49.12 -1.91 45.37
N LEU A 11 50.21 -1.19 45.66
CA LEU A 11 51.57 -1.73 45.72
C LEU A 11 51.85 -2.21 47.15
N GLU A 12 52.27 -3.47 47.31
CA GLU A 12 52.68 -4.00 48.60
C GLU A 12 54.09 -3.48 48.93
N ILE A 13 54.18 -2.29 49.51
CA ILE A 13 55.41 -1.67 49.98
C ILE A 13 55.25 -1.43 51.48
N THR A 14 56.10 -2.04 52.30
CA THR A 14 56.11 -1.85 53.76
C THR A 14 57.30 -1.01 54.19
N ASN A 15 57.09 -0.15 55.19
CA ASN A 15 58.09 0.71 55.83
C ASN A 15 58.88 1.63 54.87
N GLN A 16 58.21 2.70 54.42
CA GLN A 16 58.86 3.81 53.71
C GLN A 16 59.84 4.52 54.65
N PRO A 17 61.12 4.72 54.27
CA PRO A 17 62.04 5.53 55.07
C PRO A 17 61.54 6.99 55.15
N GLU A 18 61.65 7.63 56.31
CA GLU A 18 61.30 9.06 56.48
C GLU A 18 62.28 9.93 55.68
N VAL A 19 61.81 10.42 54.53
CA VAL A 19 62.54 11.38 53.68
C VAL A 19 61.88 12.75 53.81
N LYS A 20 62.69 13.79 54.11
CA LYS A 20 62.21 15.18 54.10
C LYS A 20 61.67 15.54 52.71
N GLU A 21 60.45 16.06 52.72
CA GLU A 21 59.58 16.38 51.59
C GLU A 21 60.30 17.14 50.47
N ILE A 22 60.55 16.46 49.34
CA ILE A 22 60.76 17.13 48.05
C ILE A 22 59.47 16.91 47.27
N THR A 23 58.62 17.92 47.26
CA THR A 23 57.37 17.98 46.49
C THR A 23 57.71 17.77 45.01
N ASN A 24 57.44 16.57 44.51
CA ASN A 24 58.01 16.09 43.25
C ASN A 24 57.20 16.60 42.05
N GLU A 25 57.74 17.57 41.30
CA GLU A 25 57.19 18.10 40.03
C GLU A 25 56.79 16.98 39.05
N LEU A 26 57.49 15.83 39.13
CA LEU A 26 57.28 14.65 38.29
C LEU A 26 55.87 14.06 38.49
N LEU A 27 55.34 14.07 39.71
CA LEU A 27 53.99 13.59 40.04
C LEU A 27 52.91 14.47 39.42
N LYS A 28 53.14 15.78 39.37
CA LYS A 28 52.25 16.73 38.68
C LYS A 28 52.28 16.57 37.17
N GLN A 29 53.46 16.33 36.59
CA GLN A 29 53.58 16.07 35.14
C GLN A 29 52.89 14.76 34.76
N LEU A 30 53.02 13.72 35.60
CA LEU A 30 52.33 12.43 35.42
C LEU A 30 50.81 12.60 35.44
N GLN A 31 50.31 13.34 36.43
CA GLN A 31 48.89 13.62 36.58
C GLN A 31 48.35 14.48 35.42
N SER A 32 49.16 15.38 34.86
CA SER A 32 48.79 16.19 33.70
C SER A 32 48.73 15.37 32.41
N ALA A 33 49.61 14.39 32.22
CA ALA A 33 49.61 13.50 31.06
C ALA A 33 48.43 12.51 31.07
N LEU A 34 47.99 12.11 32.27
CA LEU A 34 46.80 11.26 32.47
C LEU A 34 45.47 12.00 32.21
N ASN A 35 45.48 13.34 32.24
CA ASN A 35 44.27 14.17 32.17
C ASN A 35 43.98 14.77 30.77
N SER A 36 44.73 14.44 29.72
CA SER A 36 44.53 15.00 28.37
C SER A 36 43.57 14.16 27.51
N ASN A 37 42.40 14.71 27.12
CA ASN A 37 41.35 14.11 26.26
C ASN A 37 41.87 13.51 24.92
N SER A 38 42.26 12.23 24.90
CA SER A 38 42.49 11.42 23.71
C SER A 38 41.85 10.04 23.87
N LEU A 39 41.73 9.27 22.78
CA LEU A 39 41.07 7.95 22.80
C LEU A 39 41.69 7.07 23.91
N PHE A 40 40.83 6.48 24.74
CA PHE A 40 41.20 5.75 25.96
C PHE A 40 42.37 4.77 25.79
N THR A 41 42.45 4.08 24.64
CA THR A 41 43.53 3.15 24.31
C THR A 41 44.90 3.82 24.20
N GLU A 42 44.97 5.01 23.58
CA GLU A 42 46.22 5.77 23.40
C GLU A 42 46.69 6.38 24.73
N GLN A 43 45.76 6.82 25.57
CA GLN A 43 46.06 7.32 26.92
C GLN A 43 46.67 6.22 27.80
N VAL A 44 46.11 5.01 27.76
CA VAL A 44 46.59 3.86 28.55
C VAL A 44 48.01 3.48 28.09
N GLU A 45 48.25 3.39 26.78
CA GLU A 45 49.58 3.05 26.24
C GLU A 45 50.64 4.09 26.61
N LEU A 46 50.33 5.39 26.48
CA LEU A 46 51.23 6.49 26.85
C LEU A 46 51.52 6.51 28.36
N SER A 47 50.52 6.23 29.18
CA SER A 47 50.67 6.18 30.65
C SER A 47 51.60 5.05 31.09
N LEU A 48 51.45 3.86 30.48
CA LEU A 48 52.32 2.71 30.77
C LEU A 48 53.76 2.97 30.32
N LYS A 49 53.97 3.55 29.13
CA LYS A 49 55.30 3.97 28.65
C LYS A 49 55.95 5.01 29.57
N GLY A 50 55.17 5.97 30.07
CA GLY A 50 55.61 6.97 31.03
C GLY A 50 56.09 6.34 32.35
N ILE A 51 55.32 5.39 32.88
CA ILE A 51 55.68 4.65 34.11
C ILE A 51 56.99 3.87 33.90
N VAL A 52 57.12 3.11 32.81
CA VAL A 52 58.34 2.34 32.47
C VAL A 52 59.56 3.26 32.44
N ARG A 53 59.44 4.43 31.79
CA ARG A 53 60.55 5.38 31.66
C ARG A 53 61.00 5.97 32.99
N ILE A 54 60.07 6.25 33.90
CA ILE A 54 60.39 6.72 35.26
C ILE A 54 61.16 5.65 36.05
N LEU A 55 60.81 4.38 35.86
CA LEU A 55 61.52 3.27 36.51
C LEU A 55 62.92 3.07 35.97
N GLU A 56 63.10 3.16 34.65
CA GLU A 56 64.43 3.14 34.03
C GLU A 56 65.32 4.27 34.56
N VAL A 57 64.76 5.48 34.72
CA VAL A 57 65.49 6.64 35.28
C VAL A 57 65.84 6.42 36.75
N LEU A 58 64.91 5.95 37.58
CA LEU A 58 65.18 5.68 39.00
C LEU A 58 66.27 4.62 39.20
N LEU A 59 66.32 3.60 38.34
CA LEU A 59 67.33 2.53 38.39
C LEU A 59 68.68 2.93 37.80
N SER A 60 68.75 3.98 36.97
CA SER A 60 69.96 4.41 36.26
C SER A 60 70.71 5.58 36.90
N LEU A 61 70.17 6.19 37.95
CA LEU A 61 70.85 7.27 38.69
C LEU A 61 72.18 6.79 39.29
N ASP A 62 73.27 7.52 39.03
CA ASP A 62 74.64 7.20 39.48
C ASP A 62 74.82 7.20 41.01
N PHE A 63 73.78 7.54 41.78
CA PHE A 63 73.73 7.48 43.24
C PHE A 63 74.08 6.08 43.79
N PHE A 64 73.84 5.02 43.01
CA PHE A 64 74.11 3.63 43.40
C PHE A 64 75.54 3.14 43.13
N LYS A 65 76.35 3.89 42.36
CA LYS A 65 77.63 3.37 41.85
C LYS A 65 78.87 3.75 42.67
N ASN A 66 78.80 4.76 43.54
CA ASN A 66 79.97 5.25 44.30
C ASN A 66 79.79 5.11 45.81
N ALA A 67 79.61 3.89 46.27
CA ALA A 67 79.25 3.58 47.64
C ALA A 67 80.44 2.91 48.37
N ASN A 68 81.58 3.61 48.45
CA ASN A 68 82.76 3.14 49.21
C ASN A 68 82.73 3.55 50.70
N GLU A 69 81.75 4.32 51.14
CA GLU A 69 81.42 4.56 52.55
C GLU A 69 79.88 4.59 52.70
N ILE A 70 79.26 3.46 53.08
CA ILE A 70 77.79 3.34 53.19
C ILE A 70 77.38 3.34 54.66
N ASP A 71 76.70 4.40 55.11
CA ASP A 71 75.92 4.38 56.35
C ASP A 71 74.72 3.41 56.22
N SER A 72 74.36 2.74 57.31
CA SER A 72 73.24 1.79 57.42
C SER A 72 71.92 2.29 56.83
N SER A 73 71.66 3.60 56.88
CA SER A 73 70.49 4.26 56.31
C SER A 73 70.40 4.16 54.77
N LEU A 74 71.53 4.22 54.07
CA LEU A 74 71.59 4.14 52.62
C LEU A 74 71.41 2.69 52.15
N ARG A 75 71.95 1.71 52.89
CA ARG A 75 71.70 0.27 52.63
C ARG A 75 70.20 -0.06 52.73
N ASN A 76 69.51 0.46 53.75
CA ASN A 76 68.07 0.29 53.92
C ASN A 76 67.28 0.94 52.77
N SER A 77 67.75 2.07 52.25
CA SER A 77 67.10 2.77 51.11
C SER A 77 67.24 2.00 49.79
N ILE A 78 68.42 1.38 49.55
CA ILE A 78 68.65 0.52 48.37
C ILE A 78 67.77 -0.73 48.44
N GLU A 79 67.65 -1.35 49.61
CA GLU A 79 66.78 -2.51 49.82
C GLU A 79 65.31 -2.17 49.61
N TRP A 80 64.84 -1.05 50.17
CA TRP A 80 63.47 -0.55 49.95
C TRP A 80 63.18 -0.28 48.47
N LEU A 81 64.10 0.37 47.74
CA LEU A 81 63.95 0.64 46.31
C LEU A 81 63.93 -0.63 45.47
N THR A 82 64.75 -1.63 45.81
CA THR A 82 64.75 -2.93 45.14
C THR A 82 63.40 -3.63 45.32
N ASN A 83 62.90 -3.66 46.56
CA ASN A 83 61.60 -4.24 46.89
C ASN A 83 60.43 -3.50 46.21
N ALA A 84 60.48 -2.16 46.15
CA ALA A 84 59.50 -1.35 45.44
C ALA A 84 59.54 -1.60 43.92
N GLY A 85 60.73 -1.75 43.34
CA GLY A 85 60.93 -2.11 41.93
C GLY A 85 60.36 -3.50 41.59
N ASP A 86 60.58 -4.49 42.44
CA ASP A 86 60.06 -5.85 42.26
C ASP A 86 58.52 -5.92 42.44
N SER A 87 57.98 -5.20 43.42
CA SER A 87 56.54 -5.05 43.64
C SER A 87 55.87 -4.43 42.40
N LEU A 88 56.47 -3.39 41.83
CA LEU A 88 55.98 -2.75 40.63
C LEU A 88 56.13 -3.62 39.37
N LYS A 89 57.25 -4.34 39.23
CA LYS A 89 57.42 -5.31 38.14
C LYS A 89 56.35 -6.41 38.18
N THR A 90 56.00 -6.88 39.38
CA THR A 90 54.91 -7.84 39.57
C THR A 90 53.57 -7.23 39.16
N LYS A 91 53.30 -6.00 39.60
CA LYS A 91 52.08 -5.27 39.23
C LYS A 91 51.99 -5.04 37.71
N MET A 92 53.10 -4.70 37.04
CA MET A 92 53.15 -4.53 35.59
C MET A 92 52.78 -5.82 34.85
N LYS A 93 53.23 -6.99 35.33
CA LYS A 93 52.84 -8.29 34.77
C LYS A 93 51.36 -8.60 34.96
N GLU A 94 50.78 -8.24 36.11
CA GLU A 94 49.34 -8.38 36.34
C GLU A 94 48.52 -7.54 35.35
N TYR A 95 48.93 -6.29 35.12
CA TYR A 95 48.27 -5.42 34.14
C TYR A 95 48.49 -5.88 32.70
N GLU A 96 49.68 -6.38 32.35
CA GLU A 96 49.93 -7.00 31.04
C GLU A 96 48.97 -8.18 30.79
N GLY A 97 48.83 -9.07 31.78
CA GLY A 97 47.86 -10.17 31.74
C GLY A 97 46.42 -9.67 31.59
N PHE A 98 46.02 -8.68 32.39
CA PHE A 98 44.70 -8.06 32.28
C PHE A 98 44.42 -7.49 30.89
N PHE A 99 45.35 -6.74 30.30
CA PHE A 99 45.15 -6.15 28.97
C PHE A 99 45.08 -7.22 27.87
N SER A 100 45.82 -8.32 28.00
CA SER A 100 45.70 -9.47 27.10
C SER A 100 44.30 -10.10 27.17
N ASP A 101 43.80 -10.36 28.38
CA ASP A 101 42.47 -10.95 28.59
C ASP A 101 41.36 -9.98 28.15
N PHE A 102 41.52 -8.69 28.43
CA PHE A 102 40.60 -7.64 28.03
C PHE A 102 40.53 -7.55 26.51
N ASN A 103 41.67 -7.53 25.81
CA ASN A 103 41.71 -7.50 24.35
C ASN A 103 41.07 -8.75 23.73
N THR A 104 41.28 -9.92 24.34
CA THR A 104 40.64 -11.18 23.93
C THR A 104 39.12 -11.10 24.10
N SER A 105 38.65 -10.61 25.24
CA SER A 105 37.23 -10.36 25.51
C SER A 105 36.63 -9.36 24.50
N MET A 106 37.32 -8.26 24.22
CA MET A 106 36.84 -7.24 23.28
C MET A 106 36.67 -7.80 21.88
N LYS A 107 37.63 -8.59 21.37
CA LYS A 107 37.51 -9.27 20.07
C LYS A 107 36.34 -10.26 20.04
N ALA A 108 36.14 -11.02 21.12
CA ALA A 108 35.03 -11.95 21.22
C ALA A 108 33.68 -11.21 21.23
N ASN A 109 33.57 -10.12 21.99
CA ASN A 109 32.37 -9.28 22.05
C ASN A 109 32.08 -8.63 20.68
N GLU A 110 33.10 -8.11 20.00
CA GLU A 110 32.96 -7.54 18.65
C GLU A 110 32.41 -8.58 17.65
N GLN A 111 32.94 -9.81 17.70
CA GLN A 111 32.45 -10.91 16.87
C GLN A 111 31.01 -11.31 17.23
N GLU A 112 30.68 -11.40 18.53
CA GLU A 112 29.33 -11.71 19.02
C GLU A 112 28.32 -10.66 18.51
N VAL A 113 28.63 -9.37 18.68
CA VAL A 113 27.78 -8.27 18.19
C VAL A 113 27.63 -8.33 16.68
N THR A 114 28.73 -8.53 15.95
CA THR A 114 28.69 -8.65 14.48
C THR A 114 27.80 -9.82 14.03
N ASN A 115 27.92 -10.97 14.68
CA ASN A 115 27.10 -12.15 14.36
C ASN A 115 25.62 -11.90 14.63
N ILE A 116 25.27 -11.28 15.77
CA ILE A 116 23.89 -10.94 16.12
C ILE A 116 23.31 -9.93 15.11
N LEU A 117 24.08 -8.90 14.73
CA LEU A 117 23.64 -7.91 13.75
C LEU A 117 23.43 -8.52 12.36
N ASN A 118 24.32 -9.42 11.92
CA ASN A 118 24.16 -10.13 10.66
C ASN A 118 22.93 -11.06 10.67
N ALA A 119 22.72 -11.80 11.76
CA ALA A 119 21.54 -12.65 11.92
C ALA A 119 20.24 -11.82 11.91
N ASN A 120 20.23 -10.68 12.61
CA ASN A 120 19.09 -9.75 12.59
C ASN A 120 18.83 -9.18 11.19
N THR A 121 19.90 -8.86 10.44
CA THR A 121 19.80 -8.35 9.06
C THR A 121 19.11 -9.38 8.15
N GLU A 122 19.53 -10.65 8.20
CA GLU A 122 18.91 -11.70 7.40
C GLU A 122 17.47 -12.01 7.85
N ASN A 123 17.19 -11.97 9.16
CA ASN A 123 15.82 -12.14 9.68
C ASN A 123 14.88 -11.04 9.18
N ILE A 124 15.29 -9.77 9.26
CA ILE A 124 14.50 -8.63 8.77
C ILE A 124 14.24 -8.75 7.27
N LYS A 125 15.27 -9.09 6.49
CA LYS A 125 15.15 -9.31 5.03
C LYS A 125 14.16 -10.43 4.70
N SER A 126 14.18 -11.53 5.46
CA SER A 126 13.23 -12.64 5.30
C SER A 126 11.79 -12.23 5.62
N GLU A 127 11.55 -11.49 6.71
CA GLU A 127 10.21 -11.05 7.07
C GLU A 127 9.66 -10.01 6.07
N ILE A 128 10.51 -9.10 5.56
CA ILE A 128 10.12 -8.19 4.46
C ILE A 128 9.68 -8.99 3.23
N LYS A 129 10.47 -9.99 2.81
CA LYS A 129 10.13 -10.85 1.67
C LYS A 129 8.79 -11.56 1.86
N LYS A 130 8.51 -12.03 3.08
CA LYS A 130 7.26 -12.69 3.43
C LYS A 130 6.07 -11.72 3.38
N LEU A 131 6.23 -10.51 3.90
CA LEU A 131 5.21 -9.44 3.82
C LEU A 131 4.93 -9.03 2.38
N GLU A 132 5.97 -8.90 1.54
CA GLU A 132 5.83 -8.64 0.11
C GLU A 132 4.98 -9.72 -0.58
N ASN A 133 5.27 -11.01 -0.31
CA ASN A 133 4.51 -12.12 -0.87
C ASN A 133 3.04 -12.10 -0.41
N GLN A 134 2.77 -11.83 0.87
CA GLN A 134 1.40 -11.72 1.39
C GLN A 134 0.62 -10.55 0.77
N LEU A 135 1.29 -9.42 0.54
CA LEU A 135 0.68 -8.26 -0.12
C LEU A 135 0.33 -8.57 -1.58
N ILE A 136 1.23 -9.25 -2.30
CA ILE A 136 0.98 -9.72 -3.67
C ILE A 136 -0.22 -10.66 -3.69
N GLU A 137 -0.26 -11.68 -2.83
CA GLU A 137 -1.37 -12.64 -2.77
C GLU A 137 -2.70 -11.93 -2.48
N THR A 138 -2.72 -11.03 -1.48
CA THR A 138 -3.93 -10.27 -1.11
C THR A 138 -4.42 -9.42 -2.27
N THR A 139 -3.51 -8.72 -2.96
CA THR A 139 -3.83 -7.86 -4.11
C THR A 139 -4.34 -8.68 -5.29
N THR A 140 -3.72 -9.82 -5.58
CA THR A 140 -4.17 -10.74 -6.64
C THR A 140 -5.55 -11.29 -6.34
N ARG A 141 -5.81 -11.75 -5.10
CA ARG A 141 -7.14 -12.24 -4.70
C ARG A 141 -8.20 -11.16 -4.81
N LEU A 142 -7.91 -9.95 -4.35
CA LEU A 142 -8.82 -8.81 -4.46
C LEU A 142 -9.12 -8.47 -5.93
N LEU A 143 -8.10 -8.43 -6.79
CA LEU A 143 -8.26 -8.18 -8.22
C LEU A 143 -9.14 -9.25 -8.89
N THR A 144 -8.89 -10.53 -8.60
CA THR A 144 -9.69 -11.64 -9.12
C THR A 144 -11.14 -11.55 -8.64
N SER A 145 -11.37 -11.28 -7.35
CA SER A 145 -12.72 -11.11 -6.80
C SER A 145 -13.46 -9.94 -7.46
N TYR A 146 -12.78 -8.81 -7.66
CA TYR A 146 -13.38 -7.64 -8.32
C TYR A 146 -13.71 -7.92 -9.79
N GLN A 147 -12.84 -8.64 -10.51
CA GLN A 147 -13.09 -9.06 -11.88
C GLN A 147 -14.30 -9.99 -12.00
N ILE A 148 -14.45 -10.95 -11.08
CA ILE A 148 -15.62 -11.84 -11.02
C ILE A 148 -16.89 -11.04 -10.77
N PHE A 149 -16.86 -10.14 -9.78
CA PHE A 149 -18.00 -9.28 -9.43
C PHE A 149 -18.46 -8.44 -10.63
N LEU A 150 -17.53 -7.77 -11.33
CA LEU A 150 -17.86 -6.96 -12.50
C LEU A 150 -18.43 -7.80 -13.65
N ASN A 151 -17.89 -9.00 -13.90
CA ASN A 151 -18.41 -9.89 -14.92
C ASN A 151 -19.84 -10.36 -14.57
N GLN A 152 -20.10 -10.73 -13.32
CA GLN A 152 -21.44 -11.11 -12.86
C GLN A 152 -22.44 -9.97 -12.99
N ALA A 153 -22.05 -8.75 -12.61
CA ALA A 153 -22.90 -7.57 -12.74
C ALA A 153 -23.24 -7.27 -14.21
N ARG A 154 -22.24 -7.34 -15.11
CA ARG A 154 -22.42 -7.17 -16.55
C ARG A 154 -23.37 -8.22 -17.13
N ASP A 155 -23.15 -9.49 -16.79
CA ASP A 155 -23.95 -10.59 -17.33
C ASP A 155 -25.40 -10.51 -16.83
N THR A 156 -25.61 -10.13 -15.57
CA THR A 156 -26.95 -9.85 -15.01
C THR A 156 -27.63 -8.70 -15.75
N ALA A 157 -26.93 -7.59 -15.99
CA ALA A 157 -27.48 -6.45 -16.73
C ALA A 157 -27.85 -6.84 -18.17
N ASN A 158 -27.01 -7.61 -18.85
CA ASN A 158 -27.28 -8.10 -20.21
C ASN A 158 -28.51 -9.02 -20.27
N ASN A 159 -28.68 -9.90 -19.29
CA ASN A 159 -29.86 -10.76 -19.19
C ASN A 159 -31.14 -9.92 -19.03
N GLN A 160 -31.13 -8.94 -18.11
CA GLN A 160 -32.28 -8.05 -17.89
C GLN A 160 -32.61 -7.22 -19.14
N ILE A 161 -31.60 -6.71 -19.84
CA ILE A 161 -31.78 -5.98 -21.10
C ILE A 161 -32.41 -6.88 -22.16
N THR A 162 -31.93 -8.11 -22.29
CA THR A 162 -32.44 -9.08 -23.28
C THR A 162 -33.88 -9.47 -22.99
N GLU A 163 -34.22 -9.70 -21.72
CA GLU A 163 -35.58 -10.00 -21.27
C GLU A 163 -36.52 -8.82 -21.55
N ASN A 164 -36.14 -7.61 -21.14
CA ASN A 164 -36.94 -6.40 -21.36
C ASN A 164 -37.14 -6.10 -22.85
N LYS A 165 -36.11 -6.30 -23.67
CA LYS A 165 -36.20 -6.13 -25.13
C LYS A 165 -37.17 -7.14 -25.73
N THR A 166 -37.10 -8.40 -25.29
CA THR A 166 -38.01 -9.46 -25.74
C THR A 166 -39.45 -9.12 -25.37
N GLN A 167 -39.71 -8.72 -24.12
CA GLN A 167 -41.03 -8.34 -23.66
C GLN A 167 -41.58 -7.13 -24.44
N ALA A 168 -40.75 -6.12 -24.68
CA ALA A 168 -41.13 -4.94 -25.46
C ALA A 168 -41.51 -5.30 -26.90
N ILE A 169 -40.75 -6.18 -27.56
CA ILE A 169 -41.06 -6.66 -28.92
C ILE A 169 -42.39 -7.42 -28.93
N THR A 170 -42.61 -8.32 -27.95
CA THR A 170 -43.87 -9.06 -27.81
C THR A 170 -45.06 -8.12 -27.65
N ASN A 171 -44.94 -7.12 -26.77
CA ASN A 171 -46.01 -6.13 -26.55
C ASN A 171 -46.31 -5.32 -27.82
N ILE A 172 -45.28 -4.91 -28.56
CA ILE A 172 -45.44 -4.18 -29.83
C ILE A 172 -46.15 -5.05 -30.87
N ASN A 173 -45.80 -6.33 -30.98
CA ASN A 173 -46.44 -7.25 -31.90
C ASN A 173 -47.93 -7.47 -31.55
N GLN A 174 -48.25 -7.67 -30.27
CA GLN A 174 -49.64 -7.79 -29.80
C GLN A 174 -50.46 -6.53 -30.09
N ALA A 175 -49.89 -5.34 -29.82
CA ALA A 175 -50.54 -4.07 -30.12
C ALA A 175 -50.78 -3.90 -31.63
N LYS A 176 -49.81 -4.29 -32.47
CA LYS A 176 -49.92 -4.26 -33.93
C LYS A 176 -51.01 -5.21 -34.45
N GLU A 177 -51.10 -6.42 -33.93
CA GLU A 177 -52.15 -7.39 -34.28
C GLU A 177 -53.55 -6.89 -33.88
N SER A 178 -53.68 -6.34 -32.68
CA SER A 178 -54.93 -5.73 -32.22
C SER A 178 -55.35 -4.55 -33.11
N ALA A 179 -54.42 -3.66 -33.44
CA ALA A 179 -54.69 -2.53 -34.35
C ALA A 179 -55.10 -3.01 -35.75
N THR A 180 -54.42 -4.03 -36.28
CA THR A 180 -54.73 -4.63 -37.59
C THR A 180 -56.14 -5.24 -37.59
N THR A 181 -56.50 -5.95 -36.53
CA THR A 181 -57.85 -6.53 -36.35
C THR A 181 -58.93 -5.45 -36.31
N GLN A 182 -58.69 -4.36 -35.56
CA GLN A 182 -59.63 -3.23 -35.50
C GLN A 182 -59.78 -2.53 -36.86
N ILE A 183 -58.67 -2.30 -37.57
CA ILE A 183 -58.69 -1.71 -38.91
C ILE A 183 -59.49 -2.58 -39.89
N ASN A 184 -59.26 -3.89 -39.89
CA ASN A 184 -60.00 -4.81 -40.76
C ASN A 184 -61.49 -4.84 -40.44
N THR A 185 -61.86 -4.84 -39.16
CA THR A 185 -63.26 -4.77 -38.70
C THR A 185 -63.93 -3.49 -39.18
N ASN A 186 -63.28 -2.33 -38.95
CA ASN A 186 -63.79 -1.03 -39.38
C ASN A 186 -63.90 -0.92 -40.91
N LYS A 187 -62.92 -1.47 -41.65
CA LYS A 187 -62.95 -1.51 -43.11
C LYS A 187 -64.12 -2.32 -43.62
N THR A 188 -64.36 -3.51 -43.06
CA THR A 188 -65.52 -4.35 -43.41
C THR A 188 -66.83 -3.62 -43.14
N GLN A 189 -66.98 -3.02 -41.94
CA GLN A 189 -68.18 -2.27 -41.59
C GLN A 189 -68.42 -1.09 -42.56
N ALA A 190 -67.37 -0.33 -42.89
CA ALA A 190 -67.48 0.78 -43.84
C ALA A 190 -67.91 0.32 -45.24
N ILE A 191 -67.36 -0.80 -45.72
CA ILE A 191 -67.76 -1.39 -47.02
C ILE A 191 -69.23 -1.83 -46.99
N THR A 192 -69.68 -2.49 -45.91
CA THR A 192 -71.08 -2.88 -45.74
C THR A 192 -72.01 -1.66 -45.78
N ASN A 193 -71.70 -0.62 -45.00
CA ASN A 193 -72.49 0.61 -44.96
C ASN A 193 -72.58 1.28 -46.35
N ILE A 194 -71.48 1.32 -47.11
CA ILE A 194 -71.47 1.87 -48.48
C ILE A 194 -72.35 1.04 -49.42
N ASN A 195 -72.30 -0.29 -49.33
CA ASN A 195 -73.13 -1.17 -50.17
C ASN A 195 -74.62 -1.06 -49.85
N GLU A 196 -74.99 -0.93 -48.57
CA GLU A 196 -76.36 -0.67 -48.14
C GLU A 196 -76.85 0.67 -48.68
N ALA A 197 -76.09 1.76 -48.48
CA ALA A 197 -76.43 3.09 -48.99
C ALA A 197 -76.59 3.12 -50.52
N LYS A 198 -75.68 2.44 -51.25
CA LYS A 198 -75.76 2.29 -52.71
C LYS A 198 -77.02 1.53 -53.15
N THR A 199 -77.41 0.48 -52.42
CA THR A 199 -78.62 -0.30 -52.71
C THR A 199 -79.87 0.54 -52.49
N THR A 200 -79.94 1.27 -51.37
CA THR A 200 -81.03 2.22 -51.08
C THR A 200 -81.15 3.28 -52.17
N ALA A 201 -80.05 3.94 -52.54
CA ALA A 201 -80.05 4.94 -53.62
C ALA A 201 -80.49 4.34 -54.97
N ASN A 202 -80.05 3.12 -55.31
CA ASN A 202 -80.50 2.44 -56.53
C ASN A 202 -82.00 2.14 -56.53
N ASN A 203 -82.56 1.73 -55.39
CA ASN A 203 -83.98 1.47 -55.23
C ASN A 203 -84.79 2.77 -55.38
N GLU A 204 -84.35 3.86 -54.73
CA GLU A 204 -84.96 5.20 -54.85
C GLU A 204 -84.92 5.71 -56.29
N ILE A 205 -83.78 5.60 -56.98
CA ILE A 205 -83.65 5.99 -58.40
C ILE A 205 -84.61 5.17 -59.28
N THR A 206 -84.73 3.87 -59.04
CA THR A 206 -85.60 2.97 -59.82
C THR A 206 -87.07 3.28 -59.59
N ALA A 207 -87.48 3.55 -58.34
CA ALA A 207 -88.81 3.99 -57.98
C ALA A 207 -89.16 5.32 -58.66
N ASN A 208 -88.34 6.36 -58.48
CA ASN A 208 -88.53 7.68 -59.08
C ASN A 208 -88.59 7.62 -60.62
N LYS A 209 -87.75 6.79 -61.25
CA LYS A 209 -87.79 6.56 -62.70
C LYS A 209 -89.10 5.91 -63.14
N THR A 210 -89.61 4.95 -62.37
CA THR A 210 -90.87 4.24 -62.67
C THR A 210 -92.05 5.18 -62.52
N GLU A 211 -92.12 5.94 -61.42
CA GLU A 211 -93.14 6.97 -61.19
C GLU A 211 -93.14 8.03 -62.30
N SER A 212 -91.96 8.54 -62.67
CA SER A 212 -91.82 9.51 -63.77
C SER A 212 -92.31 8.96 -65.11
N LEU A 213 -92.00 7.69 -65.42
CA LEU A 213 -92.44 7.05 -66.66
C LEU A 213 -93.97 6.85 -66.68
N GLU A 214 -94.58 6.45 -65.57
CA GLU A 214 -96.04 6.31 -65.48
C GLU A 214 -96.77 7.66 -65.53
N ALA A 215 -96.19 8.71 -64.92
CA ALA A 215 -96.69 10.08 -65.05
C ALA A 215 -96.69 10.54 -66.52
N ILE A 216 -95.58 10.36 -67.24
CA ILE A 216 -95.46 10.71 -68.67
C ILE A 216 -96.47 9.92 -69.52
N LYS A 217 -96.67 8.61 -69.25
CA LYS A 217 -97.67 7.80 -69.95
C LYS A 217 -99.09 8.34 -69.73
N THR A 218 -99.40 8.73 -68.51
CA THR A 218 -100.71 9.28 -68.12
C THR A 218 -100.95 10.62 -68.83
N GLU A 219 -99.99 11.54 -68.74
CA GLU A 219 -100.03 12.85 -69.42
C GLU A 219 -100.21 12.68 -70.94
N LYS A 220 -99.47 11.75 -71.55
CA LYS A 220 -99.58 11.45 -72.98
C LYS A 220 -100.98 10.96 -73.36
N LYS A 221 -101.59 10.08 -72.55
CA LYS A 221 -102.97 9.62 -72.78
C LYS A 221 -103.97 10.76 -72.67
N GLN A 222 -103.79 11.65 -71.69
CA GLN A 222 -104.63 12.82 -71.51
C GLN A 222 -104.51 13.78 -72.70
N ALA A 223 -103.30 14.17 -73.09
CA ALA A 223 -103.05 15.00 -74.27
C ALA A 223 -103.64 14.39 -75.56
N THR A 224 -103.52 13.07 -75.73
CA THR A 224 -104.12 12.36 -76.89
C THR A 224 -105.65 12.49 -76.88
N SER A 225 -106.28 12.36 -75.71
CA SER A 225 -107.74 12.49 -75.54
C SER A 225 -108.20 13.92 -75.82
N GLU A 226 -107.48 14.92 -75.30
CA GLU A 226 -107.76 16.35 -75.55
C GLU A 226 -107.62 16.70 -77.04
N ILE A 227 -106.60 16.18 -77.74
CA ILE A 227 -106.44 16.34 -79.19
C ILE A 227 -107.64 15.73 -79.95
N ILE A 228 -108.08 14.53 -79.57
CA ILE A 228 -109.24 13.87 -80.19
C ILE A 228 -110.51 14.70 -79.97
N GLU A 229 -110.75 15.21 -78.76
CA GLU A 229 -111.88 16.07 -78.48
C GLU A 229 -111.84 17.38 -79.28
N ALA A 230 -110.68 18.05 -79.31
CA ALA A 230 -110.50 19.27 -80.09
C ALA A 230 -110.81 19.04 -81.58
N LYS A 231 -110.35 17.91 -82.14
CA LYS A 231 -110.63 17.51 -83.52
C LYS A 231 -112.12 17.23 -83.77
N LYS A 232 -112.83 16.61 -82.82
CA LYS A 232 -114.30 16.45 -82.90
C LYS A 232 -115.01 17.79 -82.90
N ARG A 233 -114.63 18.70 -82.01
CA ARG A 233 -115.24 20.06 -81.92
C ARG A 233 -115.00 20.87 -83.20
N SER A 234 -113.83 20.77 -83.83
CA SER A 234 -113.56 21.47 -85.10
C SER A 234 -114.39 20.92 -86.27
N LEU A 235 -114.61 19.61 -86.33
CA LEU A 235 -115.43 18.96 -87.36
C LEU A 235 -116.93 19.27 -87.22
N SER A 236 -117.43 19.53 -86.01
CA SER A 236 -118.84 19.88 -85.78
C SER A 236 -119.22 21.33 -86.11
N LYS A 237 -118.24 22.17 -86.50
CA LYS A 237 -118.43 23.59 -86.83
C LYS A 237 -118.44 23.88 -88.35
N HIS A 238 -118.44 22.83 -89.17
CA HIS A 238 -118.60 22.87 -90.64
C HIS A 238 -119.78 21.97 -91.03
#